data_AF-A0A2S7X2Q8-F1
#
_entry.id   AF-A0A2S7X2Q8-F1
#
_cell.length_a   1.000
_cell.length_b   1.000
_cell.length_c   1.000
_cell.angle_alpha   90.00
_cell.angle_beta   90.00
_cell.angle_gamma   90.00
#
_symmetry.space_group_name_H-M   'P 1'
#
loop_
_entity.id
_entity.type
_entity.pdbx_description
1 polymer ?
#
loop_
_entity_poly.entity_id
_entity_poly.type
_entity_poly.pdbx_seq_one_letter_code
_entity_poly.pdbx_strand_id
1 'polypeptide(L)'
;MKEKLEVLEKFLLVLTLIAGLAVSGWKGVEYLSAQSSIVKAKAIQEQEIGNAQQLLTKTYSDLLTKLDEDIRKIDIKLEEESFEGTTGWDKYLSIRKAKVADRNQLLTLLGSQVTNIKNESKPKLSSSKN
;
A
#
# COMPACT_ATOMS: atom_id res chain seq x y z
N MET A 1 -24.06 46.01 -52.11
CA MET A 1 -24.68 45.06 -51.15
C MET A 1 -23.93 43.74 -51.05
N LYS A 2 -23.39 43.17 -52.14
CA LYS A 2 -22.62 41.91 -52.13
C LYS A 2 -21.35 41.95 -51.27
N GLU A 3 -20.54 43.01 -51.35
CA GLU A 3 -19.31 43.14 -50.52
C GLU A 3 -19.60 43.17 -49.02
N LYS A 4 -20.66 43.86 -48.58
CA LYS A 4 -21.06 43.90 -47.16
C LYS A 4 -21.50 42.51 -46.65
N LEU A 5 -22.08 41.70 -47.53
CA LEU A 5 -22.48 40.32 -47.22
C LEU A 5 -21.26 39.40 -47.11
N GLU A 6 -20.30 39.54 -48.02
CA GLU A 6 -19.07 38.73 -48.04
C GLU A 6 -18.16 39.02 -46.83
N VAL A 7 -18.06 40.29 -46.41
CA VAL A 7 -17.34 40.67 -45.19
C VAL A 7 -18.02 40.07 -43.94
N LEU A 8 -19.36 40.08 -43.89
CA LEU A 8 -20.12 39.49 -42.79
C LEU A 8 -19.91 37.97 -42.70
N GLU A 9 -19.90 37.27 -43.83
CA GLU A 9 -19.69 35.82 -43.92
C GLU A 9 -18.28 35.42 -43.50
N LYS A 10 -17.26 36.15 -43.96
CA LYS A 10 -15.86 35.93 -43.52
C LYS A 10 -15.69 36.20 -42.03
N PHE A 11 -16.38 37.22 -41.48
CA PHE A 11 -16.35 37.51 -40.05
C PHE A 11 -17.01 36.40 -39.23
N LEU A 12 -18.15 35.87 -39.69
CA LEU A 12 -18.82 34.71 -39.08
C LEU A 12 -17.95 33.46 -39.10
N LEU A 13 -17.26 33.17 -40.22
CA LEU A 13 -16.33 32.05 -40.32
C LEU A 13 -15.20 32.16 -39.29
N VAL A 14 -14.60 33.34 -39.15
CA VAL A 14 -13.54 33.58 -38.15
C VAL A 14 -14.07 33.39 -36.73
N LEU A 15 -15.27 33.88 -36.40
CA LEU A 15 -15.88 33.68 -35.09
C LEU A 15 -16.15 32.19 -34.80
N THR A 16 -16.64 31.43 -35.78
CA THR A 16 -16.86 29.98 -35.61
C THR A 16 -15.55 29.22 -35.41
N LEU A 17 -14.47 29.63 -36.09
CA LEU A 17 -13.16 29.02 -35.91
C LEU A 17 -12.61 29.27 -34.49
N ILE A 18 -12.72 30.51 -33.99
CA ILE A 18 -12.30 30.89 -32.63
C ILE A 18 -13.12 30.11 -31.59
N ALA A 19 -14.43 30.03 -31.77
CA ALA A 19 -15.30 29.25 -30.88
C ALA A 19 -14.94 27.76 -30.88
N GLY A 20 -14.65 27.18 -32.05
CA GLY A 20 -14.21 25.78 -32.16
C GLY A 20 -12.90 25.51 -31.43
N LEU A 21 -11.91 26.38 -31.60
CA LEU A 21 -10.61 26.29 -30.90
C LEU A 21 -10.76 26.44 -29.39
N ALA A 22 -11.59 27.38 -28.93
CA ALA A 22 -11.84 27.60 -27.50
C ALA A 22 -12.50 26.37 -26.84
N VAL A 23 -13.53 25.78 -27.47
CA VAL A 23 -14.21 24.59 -26.96
C VAL A 23 -13.27 23.38 -26.96
N SER A 24 -12.45 23.21 -28.00
CA SER A 24 -11.47 22.12 -28.05
C SER A 24 -10.37 22.28 -26.99
N GLY A 25 -9.89 23.51 -26.77
CA GLY A 25 -8.90 23.82 -25.74
C GLY A 25 -9.40 23.55 -24.33
N TRP A 26 -10.64 23.97 -24.02
CA TRP A 26 -11.26 23.72 -22.72
C TRP A 26 -11.37 22.21 -22.43
N LYS A 27 -11.95 21.42 -23.35
CA LYS A 27 -12.08 19.96 -23.16
C LYS A 27 -10.73 19.26 -23.00
N GLY A 28 -9.71 19.71 -23.72
CA GLY A 28 -8.35 19.19 -23.57
C GLY A 28 -7.75 19.44 -22.18
N VAL A 29 -7.95 20.64 -21.63
CA VAL A 29 -7.48 21.01 -20.28
C VAL A 29 -8.20 20.23 -19.19
N GLU A 30 -9.52 20.05 -19.31
CA GLU A 30 -10.30 19.21 -18.39
C GLU A 30 -9.83 17.75 -18.40
N TYR A 31 -9.60 17.18 -19.58
CA TYR A 31 -9.13 15.80 -19.71
C TYR A 31 -7.73 15.60 -19.11
N LEU A 32 -6.79 16.50 -19.39
CA LEU A 32 -5.43 16.44 -18.85
C LEU A 32 -5.39 16.69 -17.34
N SER A 33 -6.21 17.61 -16.84
CA SER A 33 -6.30 17.89 -15.40
C SER A 33 -6.93 16.72 -14.64
N ALA A 34 -7.95 16.06 -15.19
CA ALA A 34 -8.55 14.86 -14.62
C ALA A 34 -7.59 13.66 -14.60
N GLN A 35 -6.82 13.44 -15.67
CA GLN A 35 -5.76 12.42 -15.68
C GLN A 35 -4.67 12.73 -14.63
N SER A 36 -4.25 13.98 -14.54
CA SER A 36 -3.24 14.42 -13.57
C SER A 36 -3.69 14.26 -12.12
N SER A 37 -4.97 14.54 -11.80
CA SER A 37 -5.51 14.35 -10.45
C SER A 37 -5.60 12.88 -10.06
N ILE A 38 -5.97 11.99 -10.99
CA ILE A 38 -6.00 10.54 -10.77
C ILE A 38 -4.59 10.00 -10.50
N VAL A 39 -3.59 10.41 -11.30
CA VAL A 39 -2.20 9.98 -11.13
C VAL A 39 -1.64 10.46 -9.79
N LYS A 40 -1.92 11.71 -9.39
CA LYS A 40 -1.52 12.24 -8.08
C LYS A 40 -2.18 11.50 -6.93
N ALA A 41 -3.48 11.27 -7.01
CA ALA A 41 -4.22 10.52 -5.99
C ALA A 41 -3.65 9.10 -5.83
N LYS A 42 -3.33 8.44 -6.94
CA LYS A 42 -2.70 7.11 -6.94
C LYS A 42 -1.31 7.13 -6.30
N ALA A 43 -0.47 8.12 -6.61
CA ALA A 43 0.86 8.25 -6.03
C ALA A 43 0.82 8.49 -4.51
N ILE A 44 -0.12 9.31 -4.03
CA ILE A 44 -0.35 9.53 -2.59
C ILE A 44 -0.78 8.22 -1.92
N GLN A 45 -1.72 7.50 -2.53
CA GLN A 45 -2.19 6.22 -2.00
C GLN A 45 -1.08 5.17 -1.94
N GLU A 46 -0.24 5.07 -2.96
CA GLU A 46 0.93 4.18 -2.97
C GLU A 46 1.93 4.56 -1.87
N GLN A 47 2.14 5.85 -1.63
CA GLN A 47 3.00 6.33 -0.55
C GLN A 47 2.43 6.02 0.84
N GLU A 48 1.12 6.22 1.05
CA GLU A 48 0.44 5.87 2.30
C GLU A 48 0.51 4.37 2.59
N ILE A 49 0.27 3.54 1.56
CA ILE A 49 0.41 2.08 1.65
C ILE A 49 1.86 1.71 1.99
N GLY A 50 2.84 2.31 1.32
CA GLY A 50 4.26 2.07 1.60
C GLY A 50 4.65 2.42 3.04
N ASN A 51 4.17 3.55 3.55
CA ASN A 51 4.40 3.97 4.94
C ASN A 51 3.74 3.02 5.95
N ALA A 52 2.49 2.60 5.68
CA ALA A 52 1.79 1.64 6.53
C ALA A 52 2.52 0.28 6.56
N GLN A 53 3.02 -0.18 5.43
CA GLN A 53 3.82 -1.42 5.34
C GLN A 53 5.13 -1.33 6.12
N GLN A 54 5.84 -0.20 6.02
CA GLN A 54 7.05 0.03 6.81
C GLN A 54 6.76 0.02 8.31
N LEU A 55 5.68 0.69 8.73
CA LEU A 55 5.28 0.73 10.14
C LEU A 55 4.93 -0.67 10.65
N LEU A 56 4.11 -1.43 9.91
CA LEU A 56 3.75 -2.81 10.26
C LEU A 56 5.01 -3.68 10.36
N THR A 57 5.89 -3.63 9.36
CA THR A 57 7.13 -4.40 9.33
C THR A 57 8.00 -4.08 10.55
N LYS A 58 8.15 -2.80 10.89
CA LYS A 58 8.89 -2.37 12.07
C LYS A 58 8.27 -2.91 13.35
N THR A 59 6.95 -2.77 13.52
CA THR A 59 6.24 -3.28 14.70
C THR A 59 6.41 -4.79 14.85
N TYR A 60 6.28 -5.57 13.77
CA TYR A 60 6.49 -7.01 13.83
C TYR A 60 7.95 -7.38 14.13
N SER A 61 8.92 -6.66 13.57
CA SER A 61 10.34 -6.85 13.89
C SER A 61 10.64 -6.60 15.37
N ASP A 62 10.09 -5.53 15.94
CA ASP A 62 10.26 -5.19 17.36
C ASP A 62 9.62 -6.26 18.25
N LEU A 63 8.44 -6.77 17.89
CA LEU A 63 7.77 -7.86 18.62
C LEU A 63 8.54 -9.17 18.57
N LEU A 64 9.06 -9.56 17.39
CA LEU A 64 9.91 -10.76 17.25
C LEU A 64 11.17 -10.64 18.10
N THR A 65 11.82 -9.48 18.07
CA THR A 65 13.04 -9.23 18.86
C THR A 65 12.77 -9.38 20.35
N LYS A 66 11.67 -8.81 20.85
CA LYS A 66 11.26 -8.96 22.26
C LYS A 66 10.93 -10.40 22.62
N LEU A 67 10.26 -11.15 21.74
CA LEU A 67 9.97 -12.57 21.97
C LEU A 67 11.26 -13.39 22.03
N ASP A 68 12.22 -13.13 21.16
CA ASP A 68 13.53 -13.80 21.17
C ASP A 68 14.32 -13.49 22.44
N GLU A 69 14.30 -12.24 22.91
CA GLU A 69 14.89 -11.84 24.19
C GLU A 69 14.23 -12.55 25.38
N ASP A 70 12.90 -12.61 25.39
CA ASP A 70 12.14 -13.28 26.45
C ASP A 70 12.40 -14.79 26.48
N ILE A 71 12.49 -15.44 25.31
CA ILE A 71 12.85 -16.86 25.21
C ILE A 71 14.25 -17.07 25.78
N ARG A 72 15.24 -16.24 25.40
CA ARG A 72 16.60 -16.32 25.96
C ARG A 72 16.64 -16.15 27.48
N LYS A 73 15.85 -15.22 28.03
CA LYS A 73 15.75 -15.04 29.49
C LYS A 73 15.17 -16.27 30.17
N ILE A 74 14.23 -16.97 29.53
CA ILE A 74 13.67 -18.21 30.08
C ILE A 74 14.67 -19.35 29.94
N ASP A 75 15.44 -19.40 28.85
CA ASP A 75 16.50 -20.41 28.67
C ASP A 75 17.54 -20.31 29.79
N ILE A 76 17.97 -19.08 30.14
CA ILE A 76 18.85 -18.85 31.29
C ILE A 76 18.22 -19.35 32.59
N LYS A 77 16.93 -19.04 32.82
CA LYS A 77 16.23 -19.53 34.02
C LYS A 77 16.09 -21.05 34.06
N LEU A 78 15.93 -21.70 32.92
CA LEU A 78 15.90 -23.16 32.83
C LEU A 78 17.26 -23.78 33.14
N GLU A 79 18.35 -23.13 32.76
CA GLU A 79 19.73 -23.53 33.11
C GLU A 79 20.04 -23.32 34.60
N GLU A 80 19.44 -22.31 35.24
CA GLU A 80 19.56 -22.05 36.69
C GLU A 80 18.78 -23.04 37.56
N GLU A 81 17.76 -23.72 37.01
CA GLU A 81 16.99 -24.73 37.74
C GLU A 81 17.79 -26.02 37.94
N SER A 82 17.69 -26.61 39.14
CA SER A 82 18.61 -27.67 39.58
C SER A 82 18.51 -28.97 38.78
N PHE A 83 17.33 -29.30 38.23
CA PHE A 83 17.09 -30.52 37.46
C PHE A 83 15.82 -30.42 36.61
N GLU A 84 15.74 -31.19 35.52
CA GLU A 84 14.55 -31.30 34.68
C GLU A 84 13.37 -31.94 35.44
N GLY A 85 12.16 -31.39 35.31
CA GLY A 85 10.97 -31.93 35.99
C GLY A 85 10.77 -31.47 37.43
N THR A 86 11.53 -30.48 37.91
CA THR A 86 11.08 -29.69 39.07
C THR A 86 9.88 -28.83 38.68
N THR A 87 9.05 -28.44 39.65
CA THR A 87 7.90 -27.54 39.41
C THR A 87 8.34 -26.21 38.76
N GLY A 88 9.53 -25.71 39.11
CA GLY A 88 10.12 -24.51 38.51
C GLY A 88 10.51 -24.73 37.05
N TRP A 89 11.18 -25.84 36.76
CA TRP A 89 11.59 -26.22 35.41
C TRP A 89 10.40 -26.42 34.47
N ASP A 90 9.38 -27.19 34.89
CA ASP A 90 8.18 -27.42 34.10
C ASP A 90 7.42 -26.12 33.80
N LYS A 91 7.35 -25.23 34.80
CA LYS A 91 6.76 -23.90 34.64
C LYS A 91 7.52 -23.10 33.59
N TYR A 92 8.83 -22.97 33.69
CA TYR A 92 9.61 -22.22 32.70
C TYR A 92 9.57 -22.86 31.31
N LEU A 93 9.58 -24.19 31.22
CA LEU A 93 9.46 -24.89 29.95
C LEU A 93 8.11 -24.63 29.28
N SER A 94 7.00 -24.63 30.05
CA SER A 94 5.68 -24.32 29.50
C SER A 94 5.60 -22.89 28.98
N ILE A 95 6.18 -21.92 29.69
CA ILE A 95 6.24 -20.51 29.26
C ILE A 95 7.11 -20.39 28.00
N ARG A 96 8.25 -21.07 27.94
CA ARG A 96 9.11 -21.12 26.75
C ARG A 96 8.35 -21.65 25.54
N LYS A 97 7.65 -22.77 25.68
CA LYS A 97 6.84 -23.37 24.60
C LYS A 97 5.75 -22.42 24.12
N ALA A 98 5.07 -21.73 25.03
CA ALA A 98 4.07 -20.72 24.67
C ALA A 98 4.69 -19.57 23.86
N LYS A 99 5.82 -19.01 24.31
CA LYS A 99 6.50 -17.92 23.59
C LYS A 99 7.04 -18.34 22.22
N VAL A 100 7.56 -19.56 22.09
CA VAL A 100 7.98 -20.11 20.80
C VAL A 100 6.77 -20.28 19.86
N ALA A 101 5.61 -20.70 20.38
CA ALA A 101 4.38 -20.78 19.61
C ALA A 101 3.93 -19.39 19.13
N ASP A 102 3.93 -18.39 20.02
CA ASP A 102 3.58 -17.01 19.69
C ASP A 102 4.50 -16.45 18.59
N ARG A 103 5.82 -16.68 18.71
CA ARG A 103 6.81 -16.30 17.70
C ARG A 103 6.50 -16.93 16.33
N ASN A 104 6.20 -18.23 16.31
CA ASN A 104 5.90 -18.94 15.06
C ASN A 104 4.58 -18.47 14.43
N GLN A 105 3.57 -18.18 15.24
CA GLN A 105 2.32 -17.58 14.77
C GLN A 105 2.57 -16.20 14.16
N LEU A 106 3.37 -15.36 14.82
CA LEU A 106 3.69 -14.02 14.35
C LEU A 106 4.50 -14.04 13.03
N LEU A 107 5.44 -14.97 12.88
CA LEU A 107 6.15 -15.21 11.62
C LEU A 107 5.21 -15.68 10.49
N THR A 108 4.24 -16.55 10.82
CA THR A 108 3.24 -17.02 9.85
C THR A 108 2.34 -15.87 9.39
N LEU A 109 1.87 -15.04 10.31
CA LEU A 109 1.07 -13.86 10.02
C LEU A 109 1.86 -12.87 9.14
N LEU A 110 3.12 -12.61 9.46
CA LEU A 110 3.99 -11.75 8.65
C LEU A 110 4.17 -12.31 7.24
N GLY A 111 4.45 -13.61 7.11
CA GLY A 111 4.57 -14.28 5.81
C GLY A 111 3.29 -14.18 4.97
N SER A 112 2.11 -14.31 5.61
CA SER A 112 0.81 -14.14 4.95
C SER A 112 0.59 -12.70 4.47
N GLN A 113 0.93 -11.70 5.29
CA GLN A 113 0.77 -10.28 4.94
C GLN A 113 1.68 -9.89 3.77
N VAL A 114 2.95 -10.31 3.79
CA VAL A 114 3.89 -10.08 2.67
C VAL A 114 3.35 -10.70 1.38
N THR A 115 2.79 -11.90 1.46
CA THR A 115 2.21 -12.58 0.29
C THR A 115 0.97 -11.86 -0.23
N ASN A 116 0.07 -11.40 0.65
CA ASN A 116 -1.13 -10.65 0.27
C ASN A 116 -0.78 -9.31 -0.37
N ILE A 117 0.15 -8.55 0.21
CA ILE A 117 0.67 -7.31 -0.37
C ILE A 117 1.25 -7.54 -1.77
N LYS A 118 2.03 -8.60 -1.95
CA LYS A 118 2.62 -8.95 -3.26
C LYS A 118 1.55 -9.31 -4.30
N ASN A 119 0.44 -9.90 -3.88
CA ASN A 119 -0.64 -10.30 -4.79
C ASN A 119 -1.59 -9.14 -5.11
N GLU A 120 -1.83 -8.22 -4.17
CA GLU A 120 -2.64 -7.02 -4.38
C GLU A 120 -1.91 -5.92 -5.18
N SER A 121 -0.58 -5.86 -5.07
CA SER A 121 0.25 -4.92 -5.85
C SER A 121 0.46 -5.34 -7.31
N LYS A 122 0.10 -6.56 -7.70
CA LYS A 122 0.05 -6.94 -9.11
C LYS A 122 -1.19 -6.31 -9.75
N PRO A 123 -1.06 -5.55 -10.85
CA PRO A 123 -2.23 -5.03 -11.55
C PRO A 123 -3.08 -6.22 -11.99
N LYS A 124 -4.34 -6.25 -11.55
CA LYS A 124 -5.36 -7.10 -12.19
C LYS A 124 -5.42 -6.65 -13.64
N LEU A 125 -4.72 -7.36 -14.52
CA LEU A 125 -4.98 -7.32 -15.95
C LEU A 125 -6.45 -7.68 -16.10
N SER A 126 -7.29 -6.66 -16.23
CA SER A 126 -8.69 -6.83 -16.56
C SER A 126 -8.71 -7.60 -17.87
N SER A 127 -9.24 -8.83 -17.82
CA SER A 127 -9.67 -9.52 -19.01
C SER A 127 -10.85 -8.73 -19.57
N SER A 128 -10.56 -7.65 -20.30
CA SER A 128 -11.51 -7.01 -21.18
C SER A 128 -11.66 -7.93 -22.39
N LYS A 129 -12.43 -9.00 -22.23
CA LYS A 129 -13.10 -9.65 -23.35
C LYS A 129 -14.27 -8.76 -23.71
N ASN A 130 -14.18 -8.12 -24.87
CA ASN A 130 -15.29 -7.84 -25.79
C ASN A 130 -14.68 -7.69 -27.18
#